data_AF-A0A535SW03-F1
#
_entry.id   AF-A0A535SW03-F1
#
_cell.length_a   1.000
_cell.length_b   1.000
_cell.length_c   1.000
_cell.angle_alpha   90.00
_cell.angle_beta   90.00
_cell.angle_gamma   90.00
#
_symmetry.space_group_name_H-M   'P 1'
#
loop_
_entity.id
_entity.type
_entity.pdbx_description
1 polymer ?
#
loop_
_entity_poly.entity_id
_entity_poly.type
_entity_poly.pdbx_seq_one_letter_code
_entity_poly.pdbx_strand_id
1 'polypeptide(L)'
;SPDPVSQPLSTIGGNIIENAGGPHALKYGVTFNHILAIEVVLADGTVITLNANDEGPDLLGVLIGSEGTLGIVTEATLRLRPVAPVTRSLMGGFATAHDAAATVAAIIETGVVPAALEWLDRAGIVALEQFTSTGYPTTVDTILLIDIDGTAEQVNHDMAVVEQILRRMATEVRHADDDQARARLWYGRLHAPELVLRSGQAFFIGDVTVPRQRIPEMQQAIQAAAERHSDGLSFIIMAGHAGDGDLHPTSFFDRANPNGARALEEANNEIIDAALSMGGTISGEHGVGTEKRQFMTRRFTPVEIAVQRAIKRVFDPDGLLNPGVLLPDLSPDEPAVPAFEAALRRALDGYRTHTGLPTPSKTAESTKSTGRRDMAINSANLSVIVGSEVTLADLACHLADQGVQCAALPATPDGRTVGELVATATGTERIAVRNTLLGLDVVLPDNDAHARFGGENMKDVAGYDVKRLFTGSHGTFGAITTLIFKLSVQA
;
A
#
# COMPACT_ATOMS: atom_id res chain seq x y z
N SER A 1 -2.32 -14.67 -2.67
CA SER A 1 -1.68 -13.35 -2.70
C SER A 1 -1.23 -13.02 -4.11
N PRO A 2 -1.69 -11.88 -4.66
CA PRO A 2 -2.77 -11.09 -4.08
C PRO A 2 -4.06 -11.95 -3.98
N ASP A 3 -4.93 -11.61 -3.05
CA ASP A 3 -6.19 -12.29 -2.74
C ASP A 3 -7.25 -11.22 -2.49
N PRO A 4 -7.49 -10.34 -3.49
CA PRO A 4 -8.48 -9.30 -3.34
C PRO A 4 -9.84 -9.94 -3.09
N VAL A 5 -10.75 -9.23 -2.41
CA VAL A 5 -12.12 -9.74 -2.18
C VAL A 5 -12.83 -10.07 -3.50
N SER A 6 -12.42 -9.43 -4.60
CA SER A 6 -12.88 -9.69 -5.97
C SER A 6 -12.22 -10.90 -6.67
N GLN A 7 -11.38 -11.70 -5.99
CA GLN A 7 -10.67 -12.86 -6.56
C GLN A 7 -11.53 -13.77 -7.46
N PRO A 8 -12.81 -14.08 -7.15
CA PRO A 8 -13.64 -14.92 -8.02
C PRO A 8 -13.93 -14.31 -9.40
N LEU A 9 -13.71 -13.01 -9.59
CA LEU A 9 -14.08 -12.24 -10.79
C LEU A 9 -12.90 -11.47 -11.41
N SER A 10 -11.83 -11.20 -10.64
CA SER A 10 -10.69 -10.42 -11.13
C SER A 10 -9.76 -11.23 -12.03
N THR A 11 -8.94 -10.52 -12.83
CA THR A 11 -7.91 -11.13 -13.68
C THR A 11 -6.53 -10.78 -13.16
N ILE A 12 -5.51 -11.57 -13.50
CA ILE A 12 -4.12 -11.26 -13.15
C ILE A 12 -3.67 -9.92 -13.77
N GLY A 13 -4.05 -9.64 -15.02
CA GLY A 13 -3.76 -8.36 -15.66
C GLY A 13 -4.36 -7.18 -14.88
N GLY A 14 -5.62 -7.29 -14.46
CA GLY A 14 -6.30 -6.31 -13.60
C GLY A 14 -5.57 -6.12 -12.27
N ASN A 15 -5.25 -7.21 -11.58
CA ASN A 15 -4.52 -7.13 -10.32
C ASN A 15 -3.14 -6.44 -10.48
N ILE A 16 -2.45 -6.65 -11.61
CA ILE A 16 -1.17 -5.99 -11.91
C ILE A 16 -1.36 -4.49 -12.11
N ILE A 17 -2.33 -4.07 -12.93
CA ILE A 17 -2.52 -2.63 -13.21
C ILE A 17 -3.12 -1.86 -12.04
N GLU A 18 -3.80 -2.52 -11.10
CA GLU A 18 -4.28 -1.90 -9.85
C GLU A 18 -3.30 -2.06 -8.68
N ASN A 19 -2.22 -2.83 -8.87
CA ASN A 19 -1.37 -3.31 -7.77
C ASN A 19 -2.18 -3.90 -6.60
N ALA A 20 -3.16 -4.75 -6.92
CA ALA A 20 -4.18 -5.19 -5.98
C ALA A 20 -3.58 -5.80 -4.71
N GLY A 21 -4.24 -5.50 -3.58
CA GLY A 21 -3.96 -6.06 -2.27
C GLY A 21 -4.93 -7.16 -1.87
N GLY A 22 -5.20 -7.23 -0.57
CA GLY A 22 -6.09 -8.19 0.09
C GLY A 22 -5.69 -8.43 1.54
N PRO A 23 -6.48 -9.25 2.27
CA PRO A 23 -6.23 -9.57 3.68
C PRO A 23 -4.84 -10.15 3.95
N HIS A 24 -4.30 -10.96 3.02
CA HIS A 24 -2.99 -11.56 3.24
C HIS A 24 -1.78 -10.70 2.84
N ALA A 25 -2.00 -9.45 2.44
CA ALA A 25 -0.93 -8.54 2.05
C ALA A 25 0.05 -8.25 3.21
N LEU A 26 -0.42 -8.32 4.47
CA LEU A 26 0.42 -8.13 5.66
C LEU A 26 1.66 -9.02 5.66
N LYS A 27 1.43 -10.33 5.51
CA LYS A 27 2.50 -11.34 5.52
C LYS A 27 3.16 -11.52 4.15
N TYR A 28 2.39 -11.35 3.08
CA TYR A 28 2.75 -11.84 1.76
C TYR A 28 3.03 -10.75 0.73
N GLY A 29 2.68 -9.51 1.03
CA GLY A 29 2.77 -8.39 0.12
C GLY A 29 1.58 -8.30 -0.84
N VAL A 30 1.56 -7.19 -1.57
CA VAL A 30 0.58 -6.90 -2.63
C VAL A 30 1.05 -7.50 -3.96
N THR A 31 0.25 -7.31 -5.02
CA THR A 31 0.55 -7.84 -6.37
C THR A 31 2.01 -7.58 -6.79
N PHE A 32 2.51 -6.37 -6.59
CA PHE A 32 3.89 -5.97 -6.86
C PHE A 32 4.95 -6.98 -6.37
N ASN A 33 4.78 -7.53 -5.17
CA ASN A 33 5.76 -8.43 -4.55
C ASN A 33 5.83 -9.82 -5.22
N HIS A 34 4.84 -10.14 -6.06
CA HIS A 34 4.69 -11.42 -6.73
C HIS A 34 5.04 -11.37 -8.22
N ILE A 35 5.24 -10.21 -8.81
CA ILE A 35 5.56 -10.09 -10.24
C ILE A 35 7.07 -10.22 -10.45
N LEU A 36 7.49 -11.22 -11.23
CA LEU A 36 8.87 -11.41 -11.66
C LEU A 36 9.12 -10.76 -13.02
N ALA A 37 8.16 -10.86 -13.93
CA ALA A 37 8.22 -10.24 -15.25
C ALA A 37 6.82 -10.04 -15.83
N ILE A 38 6.69 -9.09 -16.76
CA ILE A 38 5.49 -8.90 -17.59
C ILE A 38 5.87 -8.69 -19.05
N GLU A 39 5.02 -9.18 -19.95
CA GLU A 39 4.96 -8.74 -21.34
C GLU A 39 3.91 -7.65 -21.46
N VAL A 40 4.27 -6.56 -22.15
CA VAL A 40 3.43 -5.36 -22.29
C VAL A 40 3.44 -4.87 -23.73
N VAL A 41 2.27 -4.55 -24.25
CA VAL A 41 2.08 -3.79 -25.48
C VAL A 41 2.01 -2.28 -25.15
N LEU A 42 2.92 -1.51 -25.72
CA LEU A 42 2.96 -0.04 -25.59
C LEU A 42 1.94 0.64 -26.52
N ALA A 43 1.74 1.95 -26.35
CA ALA A 43 0.78 2.73 -27.14
C ALA A 43 1.03 2.69 -28.67
N ASP A 44 2.29 2.51 -29.08
CA ASP A 44 2.71 2.39 -30.48
C ASP A 44 2.61 0.95 -31.04
N GLY A 45 2.13 -0.01 -30.23
CA GLY A 45 2.03 -1.42 -30.58
C GLY A 45 3.31 -2.24 -30.36
N THR A 46 4.40 -1.61 -29.91
CA THR A 46 5.65 -2.32 -29.56
C THR A 46 5.41 -3.24 -28.37
N VAL A 47 5.89 -4.48 -28.47
CA VAL A 47 5.88 -5.44 -27.38
C VAL A 47 7.23 -5.40 -26.66
N ILE A 48 7.21 -5.21 -25.34
CA ILE A 48 8.39 -5.26 -24.49
C ILE A 48 8.19 -6.24 -23.34
N THR A 49 9.29 -6.74 -22.79
CA THR A 49 9.30 -7.52 -21.54
C THR A 49 10.03 -6.73 -20.47
N LEU A 50 9.42 -6.57 -19.30
CA LEU A 50 10.01 -5.93 -18.13
C LEU A 50 10.17 -6.95 -17.01
N ASN A 51 11.34 -7.01 -16.38
CA ASN A 51 11.67 -7.96 -15.31
C ASN A 51 12.08 -7.24 -14.02
N ALA A 52 11.79 -7.87 -12.89
CA ALA A 52 12.13 -7.34 -11.57
C ALA A 52 13.65 -7.21 -11.36
N ASN A 53 14.43 -8.03 -12.05
CA ASN A 53 15.89 -8.09 -11.99
C ASN A 53 16.61 -7.23 -13.04
N ASP A 54 15.88 -6.56 -13.95
CA ASP A 54 16.52 -5.73 -14.98
C ASP A 54 17.39 -4.63 -14.33
N GLU A 55 18.61 -4.46 -14.82
CA GLU A 55 19.54 -3.42 -14.34
C GLU A 55 19.04 -2.01 -14.70
N GLY A 56 19.39 -0.99 -13.92
CA GLY A 56 18.89 0.35 -14.21
C GLY A 56 17.52 0.64 -13.56
N PRO A 57 16.82 1.70 -14.03
CA PRO A 57 15.54 2.12 -13.49
C PRO A 57 14.48 1.02 -13.50
N ASP A 58 13.70 0.93 -12.42
CA ASP A 58 12.62 -0.03 -12.30
C ASP A 58 11.35 0.41 -13.04
N LEU A 59 11.32 0.15 -14.35
CA LEU A 59 10.12 0.42 -15.17
C LEU A 59 8.97 -0.57 -14.90
N LEU A 60 9.28 -1.80 -14.49
CA LEU A 60 8.28 -2.79 -14.09
C LEU A 60 7.42 -2.23 -12.95
N GLY A 61 8.07 -1.64 -11.95
CA GLY A 61 7.43 -1.10 -10.76
C GLY A 61 6.54 0.10 -11.05
N VAL A 62 6.91 0.95 -12.02
CA VAL A 62 6.06 2.06 -12.46
C VAL A 62 4.82 1.60 -13.22
N LEU A 63 4.92 0.47 -13.95
CA LEU A 63 3.81 -0.06 -14.73
C LEU A 63 2.79 -0.82 -13.86
N ILE A 64 3.25 -1.50 -12.82
CA ILE A 64 2.37 -2.07 -11.78
C ILE A 64 1.65 -0.92 -11.06
N GLY A 65 0.32 -0.96 -10.98
CA GLY A 65 -0.46 0.16 -10.42
C GLY A 65 -0.74 1.30 -11.41
N SER A 66 -0.41 1.15 -12.71
CA SER A 66 -0.62 2.21 -13.70
C SER A 66 -2.04 2.34 -14.24
N GLU A 67 -2.97 1.49 -13.81
CA GLU A 67 -4.38 1.48 -14.22
C GLU A 67 -4.54 1.40 -15.76
N GLY A 68 -3.63 0.72 -16.44
CA GLY A 68 -3.65 0.54 -17.90
C GLY A 68 -3.32 1.81 -18.70
N THR A 69 -2.83 2.86 -18.05
CA THR A 69 -2.49 4.13 -18.70
C THR A 69 -1.10 4.13 -19.35
N LEU A 70 -0.24 3.15 -19.05
CA LEU A 70 1.14 3.08 -19.57
C LEU A 70 1.39 1.91 -20.54
N GLY A 71 0.46 0.96 -20.62
CA GLY A 71 0.56 -0.19 -21.50
C GLY A 71 -0.52 -1.23 -21.22
N ILE A 72 -0.60 -2.24 -22.09
CA ILE A 72 -1.52 -3.37 -21.95
C ILE A 72 -0.70 -4.61 -21.60
N VAL A 73 -0.91 -5.15 -20.40
CA VAL A 73 -0.27 -6.41 -19.96
C VAL A 73 -0.89 -7.59 -20.70
N THR A 74 -0.07 -8.36 -21.39
CA THR A 74 -0.47 -9.55 -22.16
C THR A 74 -0.07 -10.86 -21.49
N GLU A 75 1.10 -10.90 -20.86
CA GLU A 75 1.60 -12.06 -20.12
C GLU A 75 2.30 -11.64 -18.82
N ALA A 76 2.33 -12.52 -17.83
CA ALA A 76 3.02 -12.29 -16.56
C ALA A 76 3.69 -13.56 -16.01
N THR A 77 4.92 -13.42 -15.54
CA THR A 77 5.64 -14.45 -14.77
C THR A 77 5.53 -14.13 -13.29
N LEU A 78 4.96 -15.06 -12.52
CA LEU A 78 4.64 -14.86 -11.11
C LEU A 78 5.54 -15.69 -10.19
N ARG A 79 5.89 -15.12 -9.04
CA ARG A 79 6.50 -15.84 -7.93
C ARG A 79 5.42 -16.63 -7.19
N LEU A 80 5.53 -17.95 -7.24
CA LEU A 80 4.69 -18.85 -6.45
C LEU A 80 5.26 -19.09 -5.06
N ARG A 81 4.38 -19.47 -4.13
CA ARG A 81 4.77 -19.98 -2.82
C ARG A 81 3.97 -21.23 -2.48
N PRO A 82 4.47 -22.09 -1.57
CA PRO A 82 3.69 -23.19 -1.03
C PRO A 82 2.44 -22.69 -0.32
N VAL A 83 1.35 -23.44 -0.45
CA VAL A 83 0.17 -23.26 0.40
C VAL A 83 0.53 -23.68 1.82
N ALA A 84 0.19 -22.85 2.80
CA ALA A 84 0.40 -23.18 4.21
C ALA A 84 -0.42 -24.44 4.56
N PRO A 85 0.18 -25.47 5.19
CA PRO A 85 -0.54 -26.70 5.51
C PRO A 85 -1.56 -26.52 6.63
N VAL A 86 -1.43 -25.46 7.44
CA VAL A 86 -2.33 -25.15 8.56
C VAL A 86 -2.63 -23.65 8.55
N THR A 87 -3.91 -23.32 8.68
CA THR A 87 -4.39 -21.97 9.01
C THR A 87 -5.37 -22.08 10.19
N ARG A 88 -5.23 -21.18 11.16
CA ARG A 88 -6.11 -21.08 12.34
C ARG A 88 -6.46 -19.63 12.57
N SER A 89 -7.62 -19.40 13.20
CA SER A 89 -8.07 -18.03 13.44
C SER A 89 -8.37 -17.74 14.88
N LEU A 90 -8.17 -16.48 15.24
CA LEU A 90 -8.60 -15.87 16.49
C LEU A 90 -9.52 -14.70 16.18
N MET A 91 -10.44 -14.40 17.10
CA MET A 91 -11.15 -13.13 17.13
C MET A 91 -10.99 -12.50 18.51
N GLY A 92 -10.67 -11.20 18.55
CA GLY A 92 -10.75 -10.38 19.75
C GLY A 92 -11.86 -9.35 19.63
N GLY A 93 -12.72 -9.23 20.64
CA GLY A 93 -13.67 -8.12 20.76
C GLY A 93 -13.17 -7.08 21.77
N PHE A 94 -13.25 -5.79 21.43
CA PHE A 94 -12.65 -4.70 22.19
C PHE A 94 -13.67 -3.62 22.57
N ALA A 95 -13.59 -3.15 23.82
CA ALA A 95 -14.44 -2.06 24.30
C ALA A 95 -14.14 -0.71 23.61
N THR A 96 -12.93 -0.53 23.09
CA THR A 96 -12.51 0.67 22.36
C THR A 96 -11.63 0.34 21.16
N ALA A 97 -11.70 1.14 20.09
CA ALA A 97 -10.77 1.10 18.97
C ALA A 97 -9.30 1.25 19.41
N HIS A 98 -9.01 2.06 20.42
CA HIS A 98 -7.65 2.25 20.89
C HIS A 98 -7.05 0.95 21.45
N ASP A 99 -7.81 0.18 22.22
CA ASP A 99 -7.38 -1.13 22.76
C ASP A 99 -7.13 -2.15 21.64
N ALA A 100 -7.96 -2.13 20.59
CA ALA A 100 -7.76 -2.95 19.40
C ALA A 100 -6.46 -2.57 18.68
N ALA A 101 -6.22 -1.29 18.41
CA ALA A 101 -5.00 -0.84 17.74
C ALA A 101 -3.73 -1.10 18.57
N ALA A 102 -3.77 -0.89 19.89
CA ALA A 102 -2.68 -1.25 20.79
C ALA A 102 -2.39 -2.76 20.77
N THR A 103 -3.43 -3.60 20.61
CA THR A 103 -3.28 -5.05 20.43
C THR A 103 -2.62 -5.40 19.11
N VAL A 104 -2.96 -4.72 18.01
CA VAL A 104 -2.28 -4.88 16.71
C VAL A 104 -0.79 -4.60 16.85
N ALA A 105 -0.43 -3.45 17.43
CA ALA A 105 0.96 -3.07 17.65
C ALA A 105 1.70 -4.12 18.49
N ALA A 106 1.10 -4.54 19.61
CA ALA A 106 1.69 -5.55 20.50
C ALA A 106 1.88 -6.91 19.83
N ILE A 107 0.97 -7.36 18.95
CA ILE A 107 1.15 -8.59 18.16
C ILE A 107 2.39 -8.47 17.28
N ILE A 108 2.46 -7.38 16.50
CA ILE A 108 3.56 -7.16 15.56
C ILE A 108 4.92 -7.04 16.26
N GLU A 109 4.97 -6.42 17.44
CA GLU A 109 6.17 -6.29 18.28
C GLU A 109 6.75 -7.64 18.72
N THR A 110 5.97 -8.72 18.74
CA THR A 110 6.49 -10.06 19.05
C THR A 110 7.25 -10.71 17.91
N GLY A 111 7.22 -10.12 16.71
CA GLY A 111 7.75 -10.73 15.49
C GLY A 111 6.79 -11.73 14.83
N VAL A 112 5.66 -12.05 15.46
CA VAL A 112 4.57 -12.78 14.78
C VAL A 112 3.97 -11.86 13.72
N VAL A 113 3.98 -12.32 12.47
CA VAL A 113 3.31 -11.67 11.35
C VAL A 113 2.10 -12.52 10.97
N PRO A 114 0.89 -12.13 11.41
CA PRO A 114 -0.33 -12.82 11.03
C PRO A 114 -0.50 -12.88 9.52
N ALA A 115 -1.08 -13.98 9.07
CA ALA A 115 -1.45 -14.17 7.67
C ALA A 115 -2.49 -13.12 7.26
N ALA A 116 -3.45 -12.81 8.13
CA ALA A 116 -4.37 -11.69 7.99
C ALA A 116 -4.65 -11.08 9.37
N LEU A 117 -4.90 -9.77 9.39
CA LEU A 117 -5.29 -9.02 10.59
C LEU A 117 -6.31 -7.97 10.17
N GLU A 118 -7.58 -8.30 10.29
CA GLU A 118 -8.70 -7.50 9.84
C GLU A 118 -9.41 -6.78 10.98
N TRP A 119 -9.96 -5.62 10.64
CA TRP A 119 -10.76 -4.77 11.50
C TRP A 119 -12.22 -4.78 11.07
N LEU A 120 -13.12 -4.72 12.05
CA LEU A 120 -14.51 -4.37 11.82
C LEU A 120 -15.05 -3.57 13.01
N ASP A 121 -15.56 -2.38 12.73
CA ASP A 121 -16.12 -1.48 13.74
C ASP A 121 -17.55 -1.88 14.18
N ARG A 122 -18.04 -1.20 15.21
CA ARG A 122 -19.37 -1.45 15.79
C ARG A 122 -20.49 -1.33 14.78
N ALA A 123 -20.44 -0.31 13.91
CA ALA A 123 -21.44 -0.11 12.88
C ALA A 123 -21.50 -1.33 11.94
N GLY A 124 -20.34 -1.83 11.51
CA GLY A 124 -20.21 -3.06 10.73
C GLY A 124 -20.71 -4.30 11.46
N ILE A 125 -20.33 -4.49 12.72
CA ILE A 125 -20.77 -5.63 13.54
C ILE A 125 -22.30 -5.66 13.67
N VAL A 126 -22.90 -4.54 14.06
CA VAL A 126 -24.35 -4.43 14.26
C VAL A 126 -25.09 -4.58 12.93
N ALA A 127 -24.60 -3.97 11.86
CA ALA A 127 -25.21 -4.10 10.54
C ALA A 127 -25.19 -5.55 10.10
N LEU A 128 -24.04 -6.23 10.09
CA LEU A 128 -23.94 -7.62 9.63
C LEU A 128 -24.85 -8.58 10.41
N GLU A 129 -24.92 -8.43 11.74
CA GLU A 129 -25.76 -9.31 12.58
C GLU A 129 -27.26 -9.19 12.28
N GLN A 130 -27.72 -8.05 11.74
CA GLN A 130 -29.12 -7.87 11.33
C GLN A 130 -29.49 -8.69 10.08
N PHE A 131 -28.53 -8.97 9.20
CA PHE A 131 -28.79 -9.65 7.91
C PHE A 131 -28.44 -11.13 7.92
N THR A 132 -27.42 -11.50 8.71
CA THR A 132 -27.00 -12.88 8.90
C THR A 132 -26.54 -13.06 10.34
N SER A 133 -26.89 -14.18 10.98
CA SER A 133 -26.43 -14.46 12.34
C SER A 133 -24.96 -14.84 12.34
N THR A 134 -24.10 -13.81 12.36
CA THR A 134 -22.64 -13.95 12.41
C THR A 134 -22.17 -14.40 13.79
N GLY A 135 -22.97 -14.11 14.82
CA GLY A 135 -22.65 -14.35 16.21
C GLY A 135 -21.63 -13.37 16.78
N TYR A 136 -21.25 -12.32 16.05
CA TYR A 136 -20.33 -11.30 16.55
C TYR A 136 -20.91 -10.53 17.75
N PRO A 137 -20.08 -10.12 18.72
CA PRO A 137 -20.57 -9.45 19.91
C PRO A 137 -20.99 -8.01 19.61
N THR A 138 -22.29 -7.74 19.49
CA THR A 138 -22.83 -6.40 19.19
C THR A 138 -22.65 -5.38 20.32
N THR A 139 -22.03 -5.76 21.43
CA THR A 139 -21.75 -4.89 22.59
C THR A 139 -20.36 -4.26 22.55
N VAL A 140 -19.44 -4.73 21.70
CA VAL A 140 -18.08 -4.18 21.59
C VAL A 140 -18.02 -3.00 20.63
N ASP A 141 -16.94 -2.22 20.69
CA ASP A 141 -16.68 -1.13 19.74
C ASP A 141 -16.05 -1.63 18.44
N THR A 142 -15.22 -2.67 18.54
CA THR A 142 -14.46 -3.21 17.40
C THR A 142 -14.19 -4.70 17.62
N ILE A 143 -14.13 -5.47 16.54
CA ILE A 143 -13.49 -6.78 16.53
C ILE A 143 -12.23 -6.79 15.66
N LEU A 144 -11.25 -7.59 16.06
CA LEU A 144 -10.14 -8.02 15.20
C LEU A 144 -10.37 -9.47 14.79
N LEU A 145 -10.21 -9.78 13.50
CA LEU A 145 -10.14 -11.14 12.98
C LEU A 145 -8.70 -11.42 12.54
N ILE A 146 -8.12 -12.50 13.05
CA ILE A 146 -6.69 -12.78 12.88
C ILE A 146 -6.56 -14.18 12.32
N ASP A 147 -5.86 -14.33 11.19
CA ASP A 147 -5.43 -15.62 10.68
C ASP A 147 -3.93 -15.81 10.94
N ILE A 148 -3.58 -16.99 11.45
CA ILE A 148 -2.21 -17.46 11.59
C ILE A 148 -2.05 -18.69 10.70
N ASP A 149 -1.04 -18.67 9.83
CA ASP A 149 -0.76 -19.78 8.91
C ASP A 149 0.72 -20.17 8.91
N GLY A 150 0.99 -21.43 8.58
CA GLY A 150 2.35 -21.99 8.58
C GLY A 150 2.36 -23.49 8.77
N THR A 151 3.49 -24.02 9.29
CA THR A 151 3.52 -25.40 9.77
C THR A 151 2.67 -25.53 11.04
N ALA A 152 2.24 -26.75 11.38
CA ALA A 152 1.47 -26.99 12.60
C ALA A 152 2.22 -26.50 13.86
N GLU A 153 3.54 -26.67 13.91
CA GLU A 153 4.38 -26.19 15.03
C GLU A 153 4.39 -24.67 15.12
N GLN A 154 4.62 -23.97 14.00
CA GLN A 154 4.61 -22.52 13.95
C GLN A 154 3.24 -21.96 14.33
N VAL A 155 2.17 -22.49 13.75
CA VAL A 155 0.81 -22.04 14.05
C VAL A 155 0.47 -22.24 15.53
N ASN A 156 0.83 -23.39 16.13
CA ASN A 156 0.59 -23.62 17.56
C ASN A 156 1.36 -22.62 18.44
N HIS A 157 2.60 -22.30 18.09
CA HIS A 157 3.41 -21.32 18.80
C HIS A 157 2.81 -19.91 18.68
N ASP A 158 2.60 -19.45 17.45
CA ASP A 158 2.12 -18.09 17.14
C ASP A 158 0.70 -17.86 17.67
N MET A 159 -0.20 -18.85 17.59
CA MET A 159 -1.53 -18.77 18.18
C MET A 159 -1.47 -18.52 19.69
N ALA A 160 -0.58 -19.22 20.41
CA ALA A 160 -0.43 -19.03 21.85
C ALA A 160 0.11 -17.63 22.21
N VAL A 161 1.05 -17.10 21.42
CA VAL A 161 1.58 -15.74 21.58
C VAL A 161 0.47 -14.72 21.35
N VAL A 162 -0.25 -14.81 20.23
CA VAL A 162 -1.32 -13.88 19.88
C VAL A 162 -2.46 -13.92 20.89
N GLU A 163 -2.86 -15.10 21.35
CA GLU A 163 -3.89 -15.26 22.38
C GLU A 163 -3.48 -14.57 23.69
N GLN A 164 -2.23 -14.72 24.14
CA GLN A 164 -1.74 -14.05 25.34
C GLN A 164 -1.81 -12.53 25.24
N ILE A 165 -1.62 -11.96 24.04
CA ILE A 165 -1.72 -10.53 23.81
C ILE A 165 -3.19 -10.09 23.79
N LEU A 166 -4.05 -10.81 23.07
CA LEU A 166 -5.49 -10.56 23.02
C LEU A 166 -6.09 -10.50 24.44
N ARG A 167 -5.74 -11.46 25.30
CA ARG A 167 -6.25 -11.54 26.69
C ARG A 167 -5.87 -10.35 27.58
N ARG A 168 -4.94 -9.47 27.17
CA ARG A 168 -4.58 -8.27 27.92
C ARG A 168 -5.64 -7.17 27.81
N MET A 169 -6.33 -7.09 26.68
CA MET A 169 -7.16 -5.94 26.31
C MET A 169 -8.54 -6.32 25.74
N ALA A 170 -8.68 -7.49 25.13
CA ALA A 170 -9.94 -7.95 24.56
C ALA A 170 -10.93 -8.35 25.67
N THR A 171 -12.19 -7.94 25.52
CA THR A 171 -13.30 -8.35 26.40
C THR A 171 -13.82 -9.74 26.04
N GLU A 172 -13.53 -10.21 24.83
CA GLU A 172 -13.88 -11.54 24.35
C GLU A 172 -12.77 -12.07 23.42
N VAL A 173 -12.43 -13.35 23.55
CA VAL A 173 -11.51 -14.04 22.64
C VAL A 173 -12.17 -15.33 22.15
N ARG A 174 -12.21 -15.54 20.84
CA ARG A 174 -12.72 -16.77 20.21
C ARG A 174 -11.66 -17.43 19.35
N HIS A 175 -11.71 -18.76 19.31
CA HIS A 175 -10.81 -19.60 18.54
C HIS A 175 -11.58 -20.29 17.42
N ALA A 176 -10.90 -20.48 16.29
CA ALA A 176 -11.34 -21.34 15.20
C ALA A 176 -10.23 -22.36 14.89
N ASP A 177 -10.40 -23.55 15.46
CA ASP A 177 -9.37 -24.61 15.44
C ASP A 177 -9.46 -25.55 14.22
N ASP A 178 -10.41 -25.29 13.31
CA ASP A 178 -10.61 -26.02 12.07
C ASP A 178 -11.20 -25.10 10.98
N ASP A 179 -11.18 -25.58 9.74
CA ASP A 179 -11.62 -24.81 8.56
C ASP A 179 -13.11 -24.43 8.64
N GLN A 180 -13.94 -25.26 9.28
CA GLN A 180 -15.37 -25.01 9.39
C GLN A 180 -15.65 -23.90 10.42
N ALA A 181 -14.96 -23.93 11.56
CA ALA A 181 -14.99 -22.89 12.58
C ALA A 181 -14.44 -21.57 12.02
N ARG A 182 -13.35 -21.63 11.25
CA ARG A 182 -12.77 -20.48 10.58
C ARG A 182 -13.75 -19.88 9.58
N ALA A 183 -14.35 -20.69 8.72
CA ALA A 183 -15.36 -20.24 7.78
C ALA A 183 -16.54 -19.54 8.47
N ARG A 184 -17.02 -20.07 9.61
CA ARG A 184 -18.07 -19.42 10.42
C ARG A 184 -17.60 -18.09 11.01
N LEU A 185 -16.39 -18.04 11.58
CA LEU A 185 -15.85 -16.85 12.22
C LEU A 185 -15.60 -15.72 11.22
N TRP A 186 -15.15 -16.05 10.02
CA TRP A 186 -14.89 -15.10 8.93
C TRP A 186 -16.10 -14.78 8.07
N TYR A 187 -17.21 -15.50 8.27
CA TYR A 187 -18.39 -15.40 7.42
C TYR A 187 -18.86 -13.95 7.27
N GLY A 188 -19.07 -13.23 8.38
CA GLY A 188 -19.53 -11.85 8.35
C GLY A 188 -18.61 -10.93 7.53
N ARG A 189 -17.30 -10.95 7.82
CA ARG A 189 -16.30 -10.10 7.14
C ARG A 189 -16.19 -10.38 5.63
N LEU A 190 -16.24 -11.64 5.21
CA LEU A 190 -16.12 -12.03 3.79
C LEU A 190 -17.41 -11.80 3.01
N HIS A 191 -18.57 -11.84 3.67
CA HIS A 191 -19.89 -11.67 3.04
C HIS A 191 -20.48 -10.26 3.26
N ALA A 192 -19.65 -9.28 3.65
CA ALA A 192 -20.05 -7.87 3.67
C ALA A 192 -20.60 -7.37 2.30
N PRO A 193 -20.11 -7.83 1.14
CA PRO A 193 -20.77 -7.55 -0.14
C PRO A 193 -22.18 -8.14 -0.27
N GLU A 194 -22.51 -9.25 0.41
CA GLU A 194 -23.88 -9.78 0.42
C GLU A 194 -24.81 -8.93 1.29
N LEU A 195 -24.31 -8.39 2.40
CA LEU A 195 -25.02 -7.37 3.18
C LEU A 195 -25.42 -6.21 2.27
N VAL A 196 -24.49 -5.73 1.45
CA VAL A 196 -24.74 -4.68 0.48
C VAL A 196 -25.86 -5.04 -0.49
N LEU A 197 -25.86 -6.25 -1.05
CA LEU A 197 -26.88 -6.70 -1.99
C LEU A 197 -28.26 -6.88 -1.32
N ARG A 198 -28.28 -7.35 -0.06
CA ARG A 198 -29.51 -7.68 0.68
C ARG A 198 -30.11 -6.50 1.44
N SER A 199 -29.34 -5.44 1.70
CA SER A 199 -29.83 -4.23 2.39
C SER A 199 -30.89 -3.49 1.58
N GLY A 200 -30.86 -3.63 0.24
CA GLY A 200 -31.68 -2.82 -0.66
C GLY A 200 -31.27 -1.35 -0.72
N GLN A 201 -30.21 -0.96 0.00
CA GLN A 201 -29.69 0.40 0.04
C GLN A 201 -28.70 0.64 -1.11
N ALA A 202 -28.52 1.90 -1.47
CA ALA A 202 -27.32 2.27 -2.21
C ALA A 202 -26.12 2.33 -1.26
N PHE A 203 -24.94 2.15 -1.83
CA PHE A 203 -23.70 2.10 -1.08
C PHE A 203 -22.55 2.66 -1.90
N PHE A 204 -21.48 3.04 -1.21
CA PHE A 204 -20.19 3.42 -1.78
C PHE A 204 -19.09 2.89 -0.88
N ILE A 205 -18.11 2.19 -1.46
CA ILE A 205 -16.95 1.65 -0.75
C ILE A 205 -15.79 2.62 -1.00
N GLY A 206 -15.44 3.39 0.02
CA GLY A 206 -14.21 4.17 0.04
C GLY A 206 -13.00 3.28 0.33
N ASP A 207 -11.81 3.82 0.08
CA ASP A 207 -10.54 3.17 0.36
C ASP A 207 -9.50 4.25 0.67
N VAL A 208 -8.95 4.21 1.88
CA VAL A 208 -7.92 5.11 2.38
C VAL A 208 -6.95 4.33 3.25
N THR A 209 -5.68 4.74 3.27
CA THR A 209 -4.69 4.13 4.18
C THR A 209 -4.14 5.18 5.13
N VAL A 210 -3.95 4.81 6.39
CA VAL A 210 -3.26 5.62 7.41
C VAL A 210 -2.15 4.80 8.07
N PRO A 211 -1.12 5.42 8.67
CA PRO A 211 -0.20 4.69 9.55
C PRO A 211 -0.98 3.91 10.61
N ARG A 212 -0.57 2.68 10.95
CA ARG A 212 -1.38 1.75 11.77
C ARG A 212 -1.82 2.32 13.11
N GLN A 213 -0.96 3.09 13.76
CA GLN A 213 -1.25 3.75 15.03
C GLN A 213 -2.33 4.83 14.93
N ARG A 214 -2.72 5.23 13.71
CA ARG A 214 -3.76 6.23 13.42
C ARG A 214 -5.13 5.64 13.07
N ILE A 215 -5.26 4.30 13.05
CA ILE A 215 -6.54 3.62 12.78
C ILE A 215 -7.65 4.09 13.74
N PRO A 216 -7.42 4.25 15.07
CA PRO A 216 -8.47 4.72 15.99
C PRO A 216 -8.97 6.13 15.66
N GLU A 217 -8.07 7.08 15.39
CA GLU A 217 -8.44 8.44 15.00
C GLU A 217 -9.19 8.44 13.66
N MET A 218 -8.80 7.57 12.73
CA MET A 218 -9.48 7.44 11.45
C MET A 218 -10.90 6.87 11.60
N GLN A 219 -11.09 5.84 12.44
CA GLN A 219 -12.42 5.34 12.78
C GLN A 219 -13.29 6.44 13.36
N GLN A 220 -12.74 7.23 14.31
CA GLN A 220 -13.46 8.34 14.91
C GLN A 220 -13.86 9.40 13.86
N ALA A 221 -12.95 9.74 12.94
CA ALA A 221 -13.24 10.69 11.87
C ALA A 221 -14.36 10.20 10.93
N ILE A 222 -14.34 8.92 10.56
CA ILE A 222 -15.38 8.28 9.74
C ILE A 222 -16.73 8.31 10.45
N GLN A 223 -16.78 7.93 11.72
CA GLN A 223 -18.03 7.92 12.48
C GLN A 223 -18.57 9.34 12.73
N ALA A 224 -17.69 10.32 12.97
CA ALA A 224 -18.10 11.72 13.06
C ALA A 224 -18.65 12.27 11.72
N ALA A 225 -18.10 11.84 10.57
CA ALA A 225 -18.64 12.17 9.26
C ALA A 225 -20.03 11.53 9.05
N ALA A 226 -20.20 10.26 9.46
CA ALA A 226 -21.49 9.58 9.41
C ALA A 226 -22.57 10.31 10.23
N GLU A 227 -22.23 10.80 11.42
CA GLU A 227 -23.14 11.57 12.28
C GLU A 227 -23.51 12.92 11.65
N ARG A 228 -22.52 13.68 11.16
CA ARG A 228 -22.74 14.98 10.50
C ARG A 228 -23.67 14.89 9.29
N HIS A 229 -23.54 13.79 8.52
CA HIS A 229 -24.24 13.56 7.26
C HIS A 229 -25.44 12.62 7.41
N SER A 230 -25.97 12.47 8.63
CA SER A 230 -27.12 11.60 8.94
C SER A 230 -28.45 12.07 8.34
N ASP A 231 -28.49 13.25 7.71
CA ASP A 231 -29.63 13.74 6.93
C ASP A 231 -29.71 13.11 5.52
N GLY A 232 -28.61 12.51 5.05
CA GLY A 232 -28.51 11.82 3.77
C GLY A 232 -28.07 10.35 3.89
N LEU A 233 -27.16 10.06 4.81
CA LEU A 233 -26.59 8.72 5.05
C LEU A 233 -27.36 7.96 6.12
N SER A 234 -27.45 6.64 5.96
CA SER A 234 -28.00 5.74 6.97
C SER A 234 -26.96 5.39 8.04
N PHE A 235 -25.76 5.01 7.61
CA PHE A 235 -24.60 4.72 8.46
C PHE A 235 -23.35 4.54 7.57
N ILE A 236 -22.18 4.56 8.19
CA ILE A 236 -20.92 4.16 7.57
C ILE A 236 -20.32 3.03 8.41
N ILE A 237 -19.96 1.91 7.77
CA ILE A 237 -19.19 0.85 8.43
C ILE A 237 -17.72 1.04 8.10
N MET A 238 -16.84 0.68 9.03
CA MET A 238 -15.41 0.62 8.78
C MET A 238 -14.93 -0.83 8.91
N ALA A 239 -14.60 -1.43 7.76
CA ALA A 239 -13.76 -2.61 7.68
C ALA A 239 -12.34 -2.22 7.28
N GLY A 240 -11.36 -3.09 7.44
CA GLY A 240 -10.00 -2.79 6.99
C GLY A 240 -8.99 -3.88 7.25
N HIS A 241 -7.87 -3.79 6.55
CA HIS A 241 -6.66 -4.56 6.78
C HIS A 241 -5.82 -3.83 7.84
N ALA A 242 -6.16 -4.00 9.11
CA ALA A 242 -5.48 -3.30 10.21
C ALA A 242 -3.99 -3.61 10.31
N GLY A 243 -3.56 -4.77 9.79
CA GLY A 243 -2.14 -5.11 9.64
C GLY A 243 -1.32 -4.10 8.82
N ASP A 244 -1.96 -3.45 7.85
CA ASP A 244 -1.29 -2.56 6.88
C ASP A 244 -1.84 -1.12 6.93
N GLY A 245 -2.83 -0.85 7.79
CA GLY A 245 -3.43 0.48 7.96
C GLY A 245 -4.42 0.86 6.86
N ASP A 246 -4.86 -0.11 6.07
CA ASP A 246 -5.72 0.07 4.90
C ASP A 246 -7.20 -0.13 5.28
N LEU A 247 -8.04 0.87 5.02
CA LEU A 247 -9.37 1.02 5.59
C LEU A 247 -10.42 1.25 4.50
N HIS A 248 -11.55 0.58 4.66
CA HIS A 248 -12.65 0.50 3.69
C HIS A 248 -13.95 1.09 4.26
N PRO A 249 -14.05 2.42 4.44
CA PRO A 249 -15.29 3.06 4.88
C PRO A 249 -16.38 2.83 3.85
N THR A 250 -17.41 2.07 4.21
CA THR A 250 -18.53 1.78 3.31
C THR A 250 -19.77 2.53 3.78
N SER A 251 -20.16 3.52 3.00
CA SER A 251 -21.32 4.39 3.27
C SER A 251 -22.59 3.77 2.70
N PHE A 252 -23.68 3.78 3.48
CA PHE A 252 -24.99 3.30 3.05
C PHE A 252 -26.02 4.42 3.08
N PHE A 253 -26.90 4.46 2.07
CA PHE A 253 -27.94 5.47 1.96
C PHE A 253 -29.17 4.97 1.19
N ASP A 254 -30.32 5.58 1.45
CA ASP A 254 -31.53 5.34 0.67
C ASP A 254 -31.48 6.11 -0.66
N ARG A 255 -31.68 5.42 -1.79
CA ARG A 255 -31.75 6.04 -3.13
C ARG A 255 -32.88 7.05 -3.25
N ALA A 256 -33.94 6.90 -2.46
CA ALA A 256 -35.07 7.82 -2.45
C ALA A 256 -34.80 9.09 -1.62
N ASN A 257 -33.74 9.11 -0.79
CA ASN A 257 -33.39 10.30 -0.01
C ASN A 257 -32.76 11.36 -0.94
N PRO A 258 -33.37 12.54 -1.11
CA PRO A 258 -32.84 13.59 -1.98
C PRO A 258 -31.49 14.15 -1.51
N ASN A 259 -31.12 13.97 -0.24
CA ASN A 259 -29.83 14.40 0.31
C ASN A 259 -28.73 13.35 0.14
N GLY A 260 -29.05 12.11 -0.22
CA GLY A 260 -28.12 10.97 -0.16
C GLY A 260 -26.85 11.17 -0.97
N ALA A 261 -26.96 11.65 -2.22
CA ALA A 261 -25.80 11.86 -3.09
C ALA A 261 -24.86 12.97 -2.58
N ARG A 262 -25.42 14.10 -2.15
CA ARG A 262 -24.66 15.23 -1.57
C ARG A 262 -23.94 14.80 -0.29
N ALA A 263 -24.67 14.16 0.62
CA ALA A 263 -24.14 13.69 1.89
C ALA A 263 -23.02 12.65 1.70
N LEU A 264 -23.16 11.76 0.71
CA LEU A 264 -22.11 10.81 0.33
C LEU A 264 -20.85 11.52 -0.15
N GLU A 265 -20.99 12.47 -1.09
CA GLU A 265 -19.85 13.20 -1.65
C GLU A 265 -19.12 14.00 -0.57
N GLU A 266 -19.86 14.73 0.28
CA GLU A 266 -19.28 15.51 1.38
C GLU A 266 -18.60 14.61 2.42
N ALA A 267 -19.23 13.51 2.82
CA ALA A 267 -18.63 12.55 3.75
C ALA A 267 -17.35 11.90 3.18
N ASN A 268 -17.35 11.51 1.90
CA ASN A 268 -16.17 10.94 1.25
C ASN A 268 -15.02 11.94 1.20
N ASN A 269 -15.31 13.21 0.86
CA ASN A 269 -14.31 14.28 0.85
C ASN A 269 -13.69 14.49 2.25
N GLU A 270 -14.52 14.54 3.30
CA GLU A 270 -14.06 14.67 4.68
C GLU A 270 -13.20 13.48 5.14
N ILE A 271 -13.58 12.26 4.75
CA ILE A 271 -12.84 11.04 5.05
C ILE A 271 -11.46 11.06 4.38
N ILE A 272 -11.39 11.44 3.10
CA ILE A 272 -10.12 11.55 2.37
C ILE A 272 -9.23 12.64 2.97
N ASP A 273 -9.79 13.81 3.28
CA ASP A 273 -9.03 14.90 3.92
C ASP A 273 -8.52 14.50 5.31
N ALA A 274 -9.32 13.76 6.08
CA ALA A 274 -8.91 13.20 7.35
C ALA A 274 -7.72 12.24 7.17
N ALA A 275 -7.80 11.27 6.24
CA ALA A 275 -6.70 10.35 5.97
C ALA A 275 -5.40 11.08 5.61
N LEU A 276 -5.45 12.05 4.68
CA LEU A 276 -4.30 12.86 4.29
C LEU A 276 -3.71 13.64 5.48
N SER A 277 -4.55 14.22 6.33
CA SER A 277 -4.09 14.96 7.52
C SER A 277 -3.36 14.08 8.55
N MET A 278 -3.59 12.76 8.52
CA MET A 278 -2.95 11.78 9.39
C MET A 278 -1.66 11.19 8.80
N GLY A 279 -1.18 11.74 7.67
CA GLY A 279 -0.05 11.18 6.92
C GLY A 279 -0.44 9.95 6.10
N GLY A 280 -1.72 9.82 5.77
CA GLY A 280 -2.27 8.74 4.96
C GLY A 280 -2.20 9.00 3.45
N THR A 281 -2.82 8.10 2.68
CA THR A 281 -3.00 8.23 1.22
C THR A 281 -4.45 8.01 0.82
N ILE A 282 -4.80 8.44 -0.40
CA ILE A 282 -6.17 8.41 -0.93
C ILE A 282 -6.61 7.03 -1.44
N SER A 283 -5.69 6.06 -1.51
CA SER A 283 -6.00 4.69 -1.90
C SER A 283 -4.91 3.72 -1.46
N GLY A 284 -5.30 2.65 -0.77
CA GLY A 284 -4.43 1.54 -0.41
C GLY A 284 -4.37 0.45 -1.47
N GLU A 285 -5.50 0.14 -2.11
CA GLU A 285 -5.57 -0.99 -3.06
C GLU A 285 -6.59 -0.88 -4.22
N HIS A 286 -7.49 0.12 -4.23
CA HIS A 286 -8.50 0.25 -5.30
C HIS A 286 -8.06 1.09 -6.51
N GLY A 287 -6.94 1.79 -6.41
CA GLY A 287 -6.48 2.74 -7.41
C GLY A 287 -7.17 4.11 -7.30
N VAL A 288 -6.81 5.00 -8.22
CA VAL A 288 -7.36 6.36 -8.34
C VAL A 288 -8.59 6.37 -9.26
N GLY A 289 -8.49 5.70 -10.40
CA GLY A 289 -9.54 5.67 -11.41
C GLY A 289 -9.91 7.05 -11.92
N THR A 290 -11.18 7.22 -12.27
CA THR A 290 -11.79 8.53 -12.48
C THR A 290 -12.33 9.14 -11.20
N GLU A 291 -12.66 8.31 -10.20
CA GLU A 291 -13.36 8.74 -8.97
C GLU A 291 -12.47 9.60 -8.09
N LYS A 292 -11.24 9.15 -7.82
CA LYS A 292 -10.32 9.85 -6.90
C LYS A 292 -9.40 10.85 -7.58
N ARG A 293 -9.55 11.02 -8.90
CA ARG A 293 -8.72 11.90 -9.73
C ARG A 293 -8.70 13.34 -9.19
N GLN A 294 -9.81 13.81 -8.62
CA GLN A 294 -9.93 15.13 -8.00
C GLN A 294 -9.10 15.30 -6.70
N PHE A 295 -8.74 14.21 -6.03
CA PHE A 295 -7.94 14.25 -4.80
C PHE A 295 -6.44 14.16 -5.06
N MET A 296 -6.02 13.87 -6.30
CA MET A 296 -4.61 13.80 -6.67
C MET A 296 -3.86 15.10 -6.37
N THR A 297 -4.49 16.26 -6.57
CA THR A 297 -3.91 17.57 -6.24
C THR A 297 -3.92 17.91 -4.75
N ARG A 298 -4.66 17.13 -3.93
CA ARG A 298 -4.58 17.19 -2.46
C ARG A 298 -3.46 16.30 -1.93
N ARG A 299 -3.20 15.17 -2.61
CA ARG A 299 -2.16 14.19 -2.25
C ARG A 299 -0.77 14.56 -2.77
N PHE A 300 -0.69 15.17 -3.94
CA PHE A 300 0.56 15.46 -4.64
C PHE A 300 0.70 16.95 -4.95
N THR A 301 1.93 17.43 -4.85
CA THR A 301 2.30 18.79 -5.27
C THR A 301 2.27 18.92 -6.80
N PRO A 302 2.22 20.15 -7.36
CA PRO A 302 2.32 20.35 -8.80
C PRO A 302 3.60 19.76 -9.42
N VAL A 303 4.72 19.74 -8.67
CA VAL A 303 5.99 19.11 -9.10
C VAL A 303 5.82 17.59 -9.24
N GLU A 304 5.22 16.95 -8.24
CA GLU A 304 4.99 15.50 -8.25
C GLU A 304 4.00 15.08 -9.34
N ILE A 305 2.94 15.87 -9.57
CA ILE A 305 2.02 15.66 -10.70
C ILE A 305 2.73 15.83 -12.04
N ALA A 306 3.60 16.84 -12.19
CA ALA A 306 4.36 17.05 -13.42
C ALA A 306 5.26 15.85 -13.77
N VAL A 307 5.91 15.24 -12.76
CA VAL A 307 6.69 14.01 -12.93
C VAL A 307 5.82 12.83 -13.35
N GLN A 308 4.68 12.62 -12.71
CA GLN A 308 3.73 11.57 -13.10
C GLN A 308 3.20 11.80 -14.53
N ARG A 309 2.94 13.04 -14.91
CA ARG A 309 2.52 13.40 -16.27
C ARG A 309 3.63 13.18 -17.30
N ALA A 310 4.89 13.43 -16.94
CA ALA A 310 6.03 13.10 -17.79
C ALA A 310 6.11 11.59 -18.05
N ILE A 311 5.89 10.76 -17.02
CA ILE A 311 5.78 9.29 -17.19
C ILE A 311 4.72 8.95 -18.23
N LYS A 312 3.49 9.47 -18.07
CA LYS A 312 2.41 9.25 -19.04
C LYS A 312 2.80 9.65 -20.47
N ARG A 313 3.42 10.82 -20.66
CA ARG A 313 3.85 11.33 -21.98
C ARG A 313 4.96 10.50 -22.63
N VAL A 314 5.78 9.81 -21.85
CA VAL A 314 6.84 8.94 -22.38
C VAL A 314 6.27 7.62 -22.88
N PHE A 315 5.37 7.00 -22.12
CA PHE A 315 4.75 5.72 -22.48
C PHE A 315 3.61 5.87 -23.50
N ASP A 316 2.87 6.98 -23.45
CA ASP A 316 1.70 7.24 -24.29
C ASP A 316 1.64 8.72 -24.71
N PRO A 317 2.47 9.13 -25.70
CA PRO A 317 2.57 10.52 -26.14
C PRO A 317 1.29 11.05 -26.78
N ASP A 318 0.48 10.18 -27.40
CA ASP A 318 -0.75 10.53 -28.10
C ASP A 318 -2.00 10.41 -27.20
N GLY A 319 -1.86 9.96 -25.95
CA GLY A 319 -2.95 9.88 -24.98
C GLY A 319 -3.99 8.82 -25.29
N LEU A 320 -3.60 7.70 -25.93
CA LEU A 320 -4.49 6.62 -26.38
C LEU A 320 -4.90 5.67 -25.25
N LEU A 321 -4.04 5.46 -24.27
CA LEU A 321 -4.20 4.44 -23.23
C LEU A 321 -4.98 4.97 -22.03
N ASN A 322 -6.21 4.47 -21.88
CA ASN A 322 -7.13 4.77 -20.77
C ASN A 322 -7.26 6.28 -20.45
N PRO A 323 -7.71 7.11 -21.41
CA PRO A 323 -7.74 8.57 -21.27
C PRO A 323 -8.70 9.01 -20.15
N GLY A 324 -8.27 10.01 -19.38
CA GLY A 324 -9.08 10.59 -18.31
C GLY A 324 -8.99 9.87 -16.95
N VAL A 325 -8.21 8.80 -16.85
CA VAL A 325 -7.94 8.06 -15.62
C VAL A 325 -6.63 8.52 -14.95
N LEU A 326 -6.56 8.39 -13.62
CA LEU A 326 -5.40 8.58 -12.75
C LEU A 326 -4.89 10.03 -12.64
N LEU A 327 -4.57 10.70 -13.74
CA LEU A 327 -4.02 12.06 -13.70
C LEU A 327 -5.10 13.14 -13.70
N PRO A 328 -5.00 14.18 -12.84
CA PRO A 328 -5.91 15.31 -12.88
C PRO A 328 -5.72 16.15 -14.16
N ASP A 329 -6.66 17.07 -14.39
CA ASP A 329 -6.54 18.06 -15.46
C ASP A 329 -5.26 18.89 -15.27
N LEU A 330 -4.68 19.36 -16.38
CA LEU A 330 -3.41 20.09 -16.37
C LEU A 330 -3.56 21.40 -15.56
N SER A 331 -2.69 21.58 -14.56
CA SER A 331 -2.59 22.84 -13.82
C SER A 331 -1.47 23.74 -14.40
N PRO A 332 -1.66 25.07 -14.44
CA PRO A 332 -0.59 26.00 -14.81
C PRO A 332 0.59 26.02 -13.82
N ASP A 333 0.40 25.48 -12.61
CA ASP A 333 1.44 25.41 -11.58
C ASP A 333 2.38 24.20 -11.77
N GLU A 334 2.07 23.29 -12.69
CA GLU A 334 2.93 22.15 -13.03
C GLU A 334 4.19 22.64 -13.77
N PRO A 335 5.41 22.46 -13.21
CA PRO A 335 6.62 22.87 -13.91
C PRO A 335 6.97 21.91 -15.06
N ALA A 336 7.76 22.40 -16.01
CA ALA A 336 8.38 21.51 -17.00
C ALA A 336 9.49 20.69 -16.36
N VAL A 337 9.54 19.39 -16.69
CA VAL A 337 10.57 18.43 -16.23
C VAL A 337 11.30 17.73 -17.39
N PRO A 338 11.90 18.49 -18.34
CA PRO A 338 12.46 17.94 -19.57
C PRO A 338 13.66 17.01 -19.35
N ALA A 339 14.50 17.25 -18.34
CA ALA A 339 15.64 16.37 -18.06
C ALA A 339 15.17 15.02 -17.51
N PHE A 340 14.19 15.03 -16.60
CA PHE A 340 13.53 13.81 -16.12
C PHE A 340 12.86 13.04 -17.27
N GLU A 341 12.09 13.73 -18.12
CA GLU A 341 11.39 13.12 -19.25
C GLU A 341 12.38 12.48 -20.24
N ALA A 342 13.46 13.19 -20.60
CA ALA A 342 14.49 12.69 -21.49
C ALA A 342 15.22 11.47 -20.91
N ALA A 343 15.47 11.45 -19.60
CA ALA A 343 16.04 10.29 -18.91
C ALA A 343 15.12 9.06 -18.99
N LEU A 344 13.82 9.25 -18.78
CA LEU A 344 12.85 8.17 -18.86
C LEU A 344 12.70 7.64 -20.29
N ARG A 345 12.68 8.51 -21.31
CA ARG A 345 12.66 8.10 -22.73
C ARG A 345 13.86 7.20 -23.05
N ARG A 346 15.07 7.60 -22.64
CA ARG A 346 16.28 6.78 -22.84
C ARG A 346 16.18 5.41 -22.16
N ALA A 347 15.61 5.34 -20.95
CA ALA A 347 15.41 4.07 -20.26
C ALA A 347 14.42 3.16 -21.01
N LEU A 348 13.28 3.71 -21.45
CA LEU A 348 12.26 2.96 -22.19
C LEU A 348 12.76 2.50 -23.57
N ASP A 349 13.49 3.36 -24.28
CA ASP A 349 14.02 3.05 -25.62
C ASP A 349 15.01 1.88 -25.58
N GLY A 350 15.78 1.71 -24.49
CA GLY A 350 16.65 0.55 -24.30
C GLY A 350 15.92 -0.80 -24.31
N TYR A 351 14.66 -0.82 -23.87
CA TYR A 351 13.80 -2.01 -23.97
C TYR A 351 13.25 -2.20 -25.39
N ARG A 352 12.86 -1.13 -26.08
CA ARG A 352 12.34 -1.18 -27.46
C ARG A 352 13.36 -1.74 -28.45
N THR A 353 14.64 -1.43 -28.27
CA THR A 353 15.70 -1.84 -29.19
C THR A 353 16.29 -3.22 -28.87
N HIS A 354 15.83 -3.90 -27.82
CA HIS A 354 16.41 -5.15 -27.30
C HIS A 354 17.93 -5.08 -27.05
N THR A 355 18.49 -3.88 -26.90
CA THR A 355 19.92 -3.66 -26.66
C THR A 355 20.29 -3.84 -25.18
N GLY A 356 19.30 -4.14 -24.33
CA GLY A 356 19.40 -4.02 -22.88
C GLY A 356 19.31 -2.55 -22.45
N LEU A 357 19.15 -2.33 -21.13
CA LEU A 357 19.21 -0.99 -20.58
C LEU A 357 20.58 -0.37 -20.85
N PRO A 358 20.65 0.95 -21.10
CA PRO A 358 21.93 1.63 -21.25
C PRO A 358 22.80 1.32 -20.02
N THR A 359 24.06 0.92 -20.24
CA THR A 359 25.02 0.82 -19.14
C THR A 359 25.00 2.16 -18.41
N PRO A 360 24.73 2.20 -17.10
CA PRO A 360 24.67 3.45 -16.36
C PRO A 360 25.95 4.23 -16.64
N SER A 361 25.80 5.48 -17.07
CA SER A 361 26.98 6.33 -17.25
C SER A 361 27.68 6.43 -15.90
N LYS A 362 28.88 5.86 -15.78
CA LYS A 362 29.72 5.98 -14.58
C LYS A 362 30.05 7.44 -14.21
N THR A 363 29.65 8.40 -15.06
CA THR A 363 29.85 9.84 -14.90
C THR A 363 28.62 10.59 -14.38
N ALA A 364 27.51 9.92 -14.05
CA ALA A 364 26.52 10.58 -13.20
C ALA A 364 27.20 10.79 -11.85
N GLU A 365 27.46 12.06 -11.51
CA GLU A 365 27.96 12.49 -10.20
C GLU A 365 27.19 11.71 -9.13
N SER A 366 27.85 10.70 -8.55
CA SER A 366 27.24 9.85 -7.55
C SER A 366 26.80 10.76 -6.42
N THR A 367 25.49 10.99 -6.33
CA THR A 367 24.82 11.78 -5.29
C THR A 367 25.47 13.16 -5.05
N LYS A 368 24.92 14.24 -5.62
CA LYS A 368 25.14 15.56 -5.02
C LYS A 368 24.88 15.44 -3.52
N SER A 369 25.89 15.73 -2.70
CA SER A 369 25.77 15.66 -1.24
C SER A 369 24.59 16.52 -0.79
N THR A 370 23.69 15.92 -0.02
CA THR A 370 22.49 16.58 0.50
C THR A 370 22.67 16.99 1.96
N GLY A 371 23.69 16.45 2.63
CA GLY A 371 24.00 16.65 4.04
C GLY A 371 23.03 16.01 5.03
N ARG A 372 22.00 15.28 4.56
CA ARG A 372 20.97 14.68 5.43
C ARG A 372 21.46 13.36 6.03
N ARG A 373 21.61 13.35 7.36
CA ARG A 373 22.09 12.22 8.17
C ARG A 373 21.16 11.87 9.33
N ASP A 374 19.97 12.45 9.36
CA ASP A 374 18.93 12.17 10.34
C ASP A 374 18.32 10.79 10.12
N MET A 375 17.90 10.16 11.21
CA MET A 375 17.13 8.92 11.18
C MET A 375 16.04 8.95 12.25
N ALA A 376 14.86 8.42 11.92
CA ALA A 376 13.72 8.32 12.82
C ALA A 376 13.01 6.98 12.59
N ILE A 377 12.92 6.17 13.65
CA ILE A 377 12.19 4.90 13.64
C ILE A 377 10.78 5.14 14.18
N ASN A 378 9.79 4.63 13.46
CA ASN A 378 8.41 4.55 13.89
C ASN A 378 8.10 3.08 14.22
N SER A 379 8.31 2.69 15.48
CA SER A 379 8.15 1.29 15.91
C SER A 379 6.71 0.80 15.79
N ALA A 380 5.73 1.67 16.07
CA ALA A 380 4.31 1.34 15.96
C ALA A 380 3.86 1.04 14.52
N ASN A 381 4.54 1.65 13.54
CA ASN A 381 4.30 1.41 12.12
C ASN A 381 5.39 0.56 11.46
N LEU A 382 6.40 0.06 12.18
CA LEU A 382 7.60 -0.60 11.64
C LEU A 382 8.13 0.07 10.35
N SER A 383 8.41 1.36 10.44
CA SER A 383 9.05 2.13 9.36
C SER A 383 10.27 2.89 9.89
N VAL A 384 11.22 3.17 9.00
CA VAL A 384 12.33 4.09 9.27
C VAL A 384 12.38 5.16 8.19
N ILE A 385 12.49 6.41 8.61
CA ILE A 385 12.86 7.55 7.76
C ILE A 385 14.35 7.79 7.97
N VAL A 386 15.13 7.81 6.89
CA VAL A 386 16.60 7.89 6.97
C VAL A 386 17.15 8.80 5.88
N GLY A 387 18.05 9.71 6.27
CA GLY A 387 18.78 10.58 5.36
C GLY A 387 19.69 9.78 4.42
N SER A 388 19.81 10.22 3.16
CA SER A 388 20.52 9.46 2.14
C SER A 388 22.03 9.30 2.41
N GLU A 389 22.63 10.14 3.26
CA GLU A 389 24.06 10.07 3.61
C GLU A 389 24.36 9.25 4.88
N VAL A 390 23.35 8.67 5.52
CA VAL A 390 23.58 7.71 6.60
C VAL A 390 24.29 6.49 6.02
N THR A 391 25.32 5.99 6.71
CA THR A 391 26.02 4.77 6.26
C THR A 391 25.18 3.53 6.54
N LEU A 392 25.36 2.47 5.75
CA LEU A 392 24.66 1.20 6.00
C LEU A 392 25.01 0.63 7.39
N ALA A 393 26.24 0.84 7.85
CA ALA A 393 26.70 0.42 9.17
C ALA A 393 25.99 1.18 10.31
N ASP A 394 25.88 2.52 10.20
CA ASP A 394 25.20 3.34 11.21
C ASP A 394 23.71 2.99 11.28
N LEU A 395 23.04 2.81 10.13
CA LEU A 395 21.64 2.40 10.10
C LEU A 395 21.45 1.00 10.69
N ALA A 396 22.29 0.03 10.34
CA ALA A 396 22.20 -1.33 10.88
C ALA A 396 22.39 -1.35 12.41
N CYS A 397 23.35 -0.57 12.92
CA CYS A 397 23.58 -0.42 14.35
C CYS A 397 22.34 0.15 15.06
N HIS A 398 21.78 1.25 14.53
CA HIS A 398 20.61 1.89 15.11
C HIS A 398 19.35 1.00 15.11
N LEU A 399 19.15 0.20 14.05
CA LEU A 399 18.04 -0.76 13.97
C LEU A 399 18.22 -1.90 14.99
N ALA A 400 19.45 -2.42 15.13
CA ALA A 400 19.76 -3.47 16.10
C ALA A 400 19.51 -3.02 17.56
N ASP A 401 19.87 -1.77 17.90
CA ASP A 401 19.57 -1.18 19.22
C ASP A 401 18.07 -1.11 19.54
N GLN A 402 17.22 -1.15 18.51
CA GLN A 402 15.76 -1.16 18.63
C GLN A 402 15.12 -2.53 18.39
N GLY A 403 15.92 -3.60 18.22
CA GLY A 403 15.40 -4.96 18.00
C GLY A 403 14.68 -5.16 16.65
N VAL A 404 14.95 -4.29 15.68
CA VAL A 404 14.32 -4.32 14.35
C VAL A 404 15.38 -4.49 13.25
N GLN A 405 14.93 -4.81 12.05
CA GLN A 405 15.78 -4.99 10.89
C GLN A 405 15.09 -4.49 9.61
N CYS A 406 15.89 -4.09 8.64
CA CYS A 406 15.43 -3.70 7.30
C CYS A 406 16.00 -4.68 6.28
N ALA A 407 15.14 -5.38 5.54
CA ALA A 407 15.59 -6.41 4.59
C ALA A 407 16.39 -5.84 3.40
N ALA A 408 16.31 -4.53 3.13
CA ALA A 408 17.16 -3.87 2.13
C ALA A 408 18.64 -3.84 2.53
N LEU A 409 18.97 -3.94 3.81
CA LEU A 409 20.35 -3.92 4.27
C LEU A 409 21.02 -5.27 3.99
N PRO A 410 22.25 -5.28 3.45
CA PRO A 410 23.02 -6.50 3.33
C PRO A 410 23.36 -7.04 4.72
N ALA A 411 23.49 -8.37 4.84
CA ALA A 411 23.81 -9.04 6.11
C ALA A 411 25.11 -8.52 6.75
N THR A 412 26.07 -8.10 5.92
CA THR A 412 27.29 -7.39 6.35
C THR A 412 27.29 -6.02 5.68
N PRO A 413 26.95 -4.93 6.41
CA PRO A 413 27.01 -3.58 5.89
C PRO A 413 28.41 -3.23 5.39
N ASP A 414 28.49 -2.67 4.18
CA ASP A 414 29.71 -2.11 3.62
C ASP A 414 29.79 -0.58 3.87
N GLY A 415 30.77 0.09 3.25
CA GLY A 415 30.98 1.52 3.42
C GLY A 415 30.00 2.42 2.66
N ARG A 416 29.02 1.87 1.94
CA ARG A 416 28.03 2.66 1.20
C ARG A 416 27.11 3.44 2.14
N THR A 417 26.52 4.48 1.59
CA THR A 417 25.38 5.19 2.16
C THR A 417 24.06 4.53 1.76
N VAL A 418 22.97 4.84 2.48
CA VAL A 418 21.63 4.35 2.13
C VAL A 418 21.19 4.85 0.74
N GLY A 419 21.57 6.07 0.37
CA GLY A 419 21.32 6.60 -0.98
C GLY A 419 22.05 5.81 -2.07
N GLU A 420 23.33 5.49 -1.84
CA GLU A 420 24.12 4.66 -2.76
C GLU A 420 23.57 3.24 -2.89
N LEU A 421 23.11 2.64 -1.79
CA LEU A 421 22.43 1.34 -1.79
C LEU A 421 21.27 1.34 -2.80
N VAL A 422 20.34 2.29 -2.70
CA VAL A 422 19.18 2.34 -3.61
C VAL A 422 19.59 2.70 -5.03
N ALA A 423 20.47 3.69 -5.20
CA ALA A 423 20.89 4.16 -6.52
C ALA A 423 21.67 3.09 -7.33
N THR A 424 22.31 2.13 -6.65
CA THR A 424 23.16 1.10 -7.28
C THR A 424 22.66 -0.33 -7.10
N ALA A 425 21.48 -0.53 -6.50
CA ALA A 425 20.95 -1.85 -6.19
C ALA A 425 20.77 -2.72 -7.45
N THR A 426 21.37 -3.92 -7.40
CA THR A 426 21.27 -4.96 -8.46
C THR A 426 21.00 -6.33 -7.84
N GLY A 427 20.61 -7.32 -8.66
CA GLY A 427 20.42 -8.71 -8.21
C GLY A 427 19.49 -8.86 -7.00
N THR A 428 19.92 -9.62 -5.99
CA THR A 428 19.14 -9.86 -4.77
C THR A 428 18.91 -8.59 -3.94
N GLU A 429 19.89 -7.69 -3.91
CA GLU A 429 19.81 -6.39 -3.22
C GLU A 429 18.70 -5.51 -3.82
N ARG A 430 18.60 -5.48 -5.16
CA ARG A 430 17.51 -4.81 -5.87
C ARG A 430 16.15 -5.34 -5.45
N ILE A 431 15.97 -6.66 -5.40
CA ILE A 431 14.69 -7.25 -5.00
C ILE A 431 14.35 -6.90 -3.55
N ALA A 432 15.34 -6.85 -2.66
CA ALA A 432 15.13 -6.44 -1.28
C ALA A 432 14.71 -4.96 -1.16
N VAL A 433 15.41 -4.05 -1.84
CA VAL A 433 15.07 -2.62 -1.92
C VAL A 433 13.66 -2.43 -2.50
N ARG A 434 13.35 -3.09 -3.62
CA ARG A 434 12.01 -3.05 -4.24
C ARG A 434 10.89 -3.42 -3.27
N ASN A 435 11.08 -4.45 -2.46
CA ASN A 435 10.04 -4.95 -1.57
C ASN A 435 9.90 -4.16 -0.25
N THR A 436 10.86 -3.30 0.09
CA THR A 436 10.91 -2.61 1.38
C THR A 436 10.85 -1.09 1.29
N LEU A 437 11.24 -0.49 0.17
CA LEU A 437 11.19 0.95 -0.03
C LEU A 437 9.72 1.43 -0.13
N LEU A 438 9.29 2.22 0.85
CA LEU A 438 7.94 2.78 0.98
C LEU A 438 7.85 4.20 0.40
N GLY A 439 8.93 4.97 0.50
CA GLY A 439 8.96 6.35 0.01
C GLY A 439 10.35 6.94 -0.09
N LEU A 440 10.47 8.08 -0.77
CA LEU A 440 11.69 8.89 -0.84
C LEU A 440 11.39 10.35 -1.10
N ASP A 441 12.32 11.21 -0.64
CA ASP A 441 12.41 12.62 -1.00
C ASP A 441 13.57 12.81 -1.96
N VAL A 442 13.36 13.65 -2.98
CA VAL A 442 14.35 13.91 -4.04
C VAL A 442 14.44 15.38 -4.40
N VAL A 443 15.63 15.76 -4.88
CA VAL A 443 15.85 16.96 -5.68
C VAL A 443 15.94 16.53 -7.13
N LEU A 444 14.95 16.95 -7.93
CA LEU A 444 14.87 16.66 -9.35
C LEU A 444 16.00 17.35 -10.13
N PRO A 445 16.43 16.79 -11.29
CA PRO A 445 17.43 17.43 -12.15
C PRO A 445 16.92 18.74 -12.75
N ASP A 446 15.60 18.92 -12.81
CA ASP A 446 14.94 20.10 -13.35
C ASP A 446 14.69 21.12 -12.23
N ASN A 447 15.31 22.30 -12.35
CA ASN A 447 15.16 23.46 -11.46
C ASN A 447 15.45 23.22 -9.98
N ASP A 448 16.21 22.16 -9.64
CA ASP A 448 16.43 21.71 -8.25
C ASP A 448 15.10 21.57 -7.47
N ALA A 449 14.02 21.20 -8.15
CA ALA A 449 12.70 21.09 -7.55
C ALA A 449 12.63 19.91 -6.57
N HIS A 450 12.01 20.12 -5.41
CA HIS A 450 11.81 19.07 -4.41
C HIS A 450 10.52 18.29 -4.67
N ALA A 451 10.58 16.97 -4.53
CA ALA A 451 9.42 16.08 -4.65
C ALA A 451 9.50 14.93 -3.64
N ARG A 452 8.35 14.44 -3.20
CA ARG A 452 8.18 13.23 -2.39
C ARG A 452 7.34 12.21 -3.14
N PHE A 453 7.81 10.97 -3.18
CA PHE A 453 7.06 9.86 -3.75
C PHE A 453 6.90 8.74 -2.72
N GLY A 454 5.66 8.35 -2.42
CA GLY A 454 5.33 7.42 -1.33
C GLY A 454 5.29 8.09 0.05
N GLY A 455 5.36 7.27 1.10
CA GLY A 455 5.21 7.68 2.49
C GLY A 455 5.48 6.53 3.46
N GLU A 456 5.00 6.65 4.70
CA GLU A 456 5.09 5.56 5.70
C GLU A 456 3.94 4.54 5.58
N ASN A 457 2.98 4.76 4.68
CA ASN A 457 1.91 3.82 4.40
C ASN A 457 2.45 2.47 3.90
N MET A 458 1.95 1.37 4.45
CA MET A 458 2.34 0.02 4.03
C MET A 458 1.71 -0.37 2.67
N LYS A 459 0.56 0.21 2.37
CA LYS A 459 -0.11 0.16 1.08
C LYS A 459 -0.34 1.58 0.55
N ASP A 460 0.05 1.83 -0.69
CA ASP A 460 -0.19 3.09 -1.39
C ASP A 460 -0.22 2.80 -2.89
N VAL A 461 -1.38 3.00 -3.50
CA VAL A 461 -1.58 2.88 -4.96
C VAL A 461 -2.07 4.19 -5.56
N ALA A 462 -1.89 5.31 -4.85
CA ALA A 462 -2.21 6.62 -5.39
C ALA A 462 -1.16 7.04 -6.44
N GLY A 463 -1.58 7.11 -7.70
CA GLY A 463 -0.71 7.50 -8.80
C GLY A 463 0.36 6.45 -9.14
N TYR A 464 1.34 6.83 -9.95
CA TYR A 464 2.42 5.91 -10.33
C TYR A 464 3.40 5.67 -9.18
N ASP A 465 3.99 4.47 -9.11
CA ASP A 465 5.04 4.13 -8.13
C ASP A 465 6.41 4.72 -8.51
N VAL A 466 6.50 6.06 -8.58
CA VAL A 466 7.66 6.81 -9.11
C VAL A 466 8.95 6.53 -8.33
N LYS A 467 8.87 6.26 -7.03
CA LYS A 467 10.04 5.92 -6.19
C LYS A 467 10.85 4.74 -6.74
N ARG A 468 10.20 3.85 -7.50
CA ARG A 468 10.86 2.70 -8.16
C ARG A 468 11.90 3.13 -9.17
N LEU A 469 11.66 4.21 -9.91
CA LEU A 469 12.60 4.73 -10.91
C LEU A 469 13.98 5.03 -10.34
N PHE A 470 14.10 5.32 -9.05
CA PHE A 470 15.37 5.63 -8.40
C PHE A 470 16.22 4.38 -8.08
N THR A 471 15.61 3.19 -8.06
CA THR A 471 16.31 1.92 -7.76
C THR A 471 17.20 1.50 -8.92
N GLY A 472 18.51 1.40 -8.68
CA GLY A 472 19.49 1.06 -9.72
C GLY A 472 19.69 2.16 -10.77
N SER A 473 19.21 3.37 -10.53
CA SER A 473 19.21 4.47 -11.53
C SER A 473 20.51 5.26 -11.62
N HIS A 474 21.45 5.05 -10.69
CA HIS A 474 22.68 5.82 -10.58
C HIS A 474 22.47 7.35 -10.57
N GLY A 475 21.38 7.82 -9.93
CA GLY A 475 21.08 9.26 -9.80
C GLY A 475 20.50 9.91 -11.05
N THR A 476 20.16 9.13 -12.07
CA THR A 476 19.66 9.62 -13.37
C THR A 476 18.40 10.51 -13.25
N PHE A 477 17.57 10.28 -12.24
CA PHE A 477 16.31 11.02 -12.02
C PHE A 477 16.38 12.09 -10.94
N GLY A 478 17.56 12.36 -10.39
CA GLY A 478 17.75 13.34 -9.32
C GLY A 478 18.51 12.79 -8.11
N ALA A 479 18.78 13.67 -7.16
CA ALA A 479 19.48 13.34 -5.92
C ALA A 479 18.47 12.93 -4.84
N ILE A 480 18.64 11.72 -4.30
CA ILE A 480 17.85 11.23 -3.16
C ILE A 480 18.33 11.95 -1.89
N THR A 481 17.43 12.54 -1.11
CA THR A 481 17.73 13.23 0.15
C THR A 481 17.29 12.42 1.37
N THR A 482 16.19 11.69 1.25
CA THR A 482 15.60 10.90 2.35
C THR A 482 14.93 9.66 1.77
N LEU A 483 15.01 8.55 2.50
CA LEU A 483 14.38 7.29 2.16
C LEU A 483 13.51 6.80 3.32
N ILE A 484 12.44 6.10 2.98
CA ILE A 484 11.52 5.49 3.92
C ILE A 484 11.46 3.99 3.64
N PHE A 485 11.81 3.17 4.62
CA PHE A 485 11.79 1.71 4.51
C PHE A 485 10.83 1.06 5.49
N LYS A 486 10.19 -0.02 5.04
CA LYS A 486 9.51 -1.00 5.90
C LYS A 486 10.54 -1.78 6.71
N LEU A 487 10.26 -1.95 7.98
CA LEU A 487 11.01 -2.73 8.94
C LEU A 487 10.29 -4.04 9.29
N SER A 488 11.03 -4.92 9.94
CA SER A 488 10.53 -6.14 10.59
C SER A 488 11.21 -6.30 11.94
N VAL A 489 10.59 -7.02 12.87
CA VAL A 489 11.21 -7.36 14.16
C VAL A 489 12.26 -8.47 13.94
N GLN A 490 13.35 -8.44 14.69
CA GLN A 490 14.31 -9.55 14.70
C GLN A 490 13.69 -10.75 15.44
N ALA A 491 13.59 -11.89 14.75
CA ALA A 491 13.04 -13.13 15.28
C ALA A 491 14.02 -13.88 16.18
#